data_AF-A0A396KX16-F1
#
_entry.id   AF-A0A396KX16-F1
#
_cell.length_a   1.000
_cell.length_b   1.000
_cell.length_c   1.000
_cell.angle_alpha   90.00
_cell.angle_beta   90.00
_cell.angle_gamma   90.00
#
_symmetry.space_group_name_H-M   'P 1'
#
loop_
_entity.id
_entity.type
_entity.pdbx_description
1 polymer ?
#
loop_
_entity_poly.entity_id
_entity_poly.type
_entity_poly.pdbx_seq_one_letter_code
_entity_poly.pdbx_strand_id
1 'polypeptide(L)' 'MHNQKIIDSYDYLANSASTQDCTGLIPSAPQSKAELESYEDVYHYQPPVMKSTHHRKKADS' A
#
# COMPACT_ATOMS: atom_id res chain seq x y z
N MET A 1 -30.06 -37.01 -4.24
CA MET A 1 -30.56 -36.11 -5.31
C MET A 1 -30.97 -34.73 -4.81
N HIS A 2 -31.66 -34.59 -3.68
CA HIS A 2 -32.13 -33.28 -3.18
C HIS A 2 -30.97 -32.36 -2.72
N ASN A 3 -30.02 -32.89 -1.96
CA ASN A 3 -28.87 -32.11 -1.46
C ASN A 3 -27.97 -31.60 -2.58
N GLN A 4 -27.81 -32.37 -3.66
CA GLN A 4 -27.00 -31.95 -4.81
C GLN A 4 -27.58 -30.70 -5.48
N LYS A 5 -28.90 -30.66 -5.68
CA LYS A 5 -29.59 -29.50 -6.26
C LYS A 5 -29.44 -28.24 -5.39
N ILE A 6 -29.40 -28.40 -4.07
CA ILE A 6 -29.16 -27.30 -3.15
C ILE A 6 -27.72 -26.79 -3.33
N ILE A 7 -26.74 -27.70 -3.37
CA ILE A 7 -25.32 -27.35 -3.58
C ILE A 7 -25.14 -26.61 -4.91
N ASP A 8 -25.67 -27.16 -6.01
CA ASP A 8 -25.57 -26.57 -7.35
C ASP A 8 -26.25 -25.19 -7.41
N SER A 9 -27.30 -24.98 -6.61
CA SER A 9 -28.00 -23.69 -6.55
C SER A 9 -27.18 -22.58 -5.89
N TYR A 10 -26.13 -22.89 -5.13
CA TYR A 10 -25.27 -21.91 -4.43
C TYR A 10 -23.87 -21.79 -5.03
N ASP A 11 -23.59 -22.45 -6.16
CA ASP A 11 -22.27 -22.45 -6.82
C ASP A 11 -21.82 -21.03 -7.25
N TYR A 12 -22.79 -20.15 -7.55
CA TYR A 12 -22.52 -18.74 -7.88
C TYR A 12 -21.85 -17.94 -6.72
N LEU A 13 -22.01 -18.38 -5.46
CA LEU A 13 -21.36 -17.76 -4.30
C LEU A 13 -19.87 -18.10 -4.21
N ALA A 14 -19.46 -19.24 -4.77
CA ALA A 14 -18.05 -19.61 -4.82
C ALA A 14 -17.25 -18.61 -5.68
N ASN A 15 -17.88 -18.09 -6.75
CA ASN A 15 -17.32 -17.03 -7.60
C ASN A 15 -17.64 -15.61 -7.11
N SER A 16 -18.54 -15.43 -6.12
CA SER A 16 -18.84 -14.11 -5.53
C SER A 16 -17.81 -13.67 -4.49
N ALA A 17 -16.91 -14.56 -4.09
CA ALA A 17 -15.72 -14.20 -3.34
C ALA A 17 -14.80 -13.38 -4.26
N SER A 18 -15.09 -12.08 -4.38
CA SER A 18 -14.23 -11.14 -5.06
C SER A 18 -12.87 -11.17 -4.38
N THR A 19 -11.84 -11.60 -5.11
CA THR A 19 -10.44 -11.44 -4.70
C THR A 19 -10.13 -9.95 -4.77
N GLN A 20 -10.60 -9.19 -3.79
CA GLN A 20 -10.18 -7.82 -3.55
C GLN A 20 -8.78 -7.87 -2.95
N ASP A 21 -7.81 -8.39 -3.71
CA ASP A 21 -6.43 -8.03 -3.48
C ASP A 21 -6.25 -6.59 -4.00
N CYS A 22 -6.87 -5.67 -3.26
CA CYS A 22 -6.54 -4.27 -3.29
C CYS A 22 -5.65 -4.02 -2.07
N THR A 23 -4.59 -4.81 -1.88
CA THR A 23 -3.47 -4.31 -1.10
C THR A 23 -3.02 -3.05 -1.84
N GLY A 24 -3.36 -1.87 -1.33
CA GLY A 24 -2.94 -0.58 -1.89
C GLY A 24 -1.43 -0.36 -1.76
N LEU A 25 -0.64 -1.43 -1.79
CA LEU A 25 0.79 -1.42 -1.85
C LEU A 25 1.16 -0.97 -3.25
N ILE A 26 1.91 0.12 -3.33
CA ILE A 26 2.49 0.58 -4.59
C ILE A 26 3.22 -0.64 -5.19
N PRO A 27 2.82 -1.12 -6.38
CA PRO A 27 3.19 -2.46 -6.88
C PRO A 27 4.70 -2.63 -7.14
N SER A 28 5.49 -1.56 -6.98
CA SER A 28 6.94 -1.59 -7.00
C SER A 28 7.50 -0.31 -6.37
N ALA A 29 8.76 -0.36 -5.90
CA ALA A 29 9.48 0.87 -5.62
C ALA A 29 9.62 1.71 -6.92
N PRO A 30 9.58 3.05 -6.84
CA PRO A 30 9.83 3.92 -7.99
C PRO A 30 11.16 3.56 -8.65
N GLN A 31 11.16 3.37 -9.98
CA GLN A 31 12.36 2.99 -10.72
C GLN A 31 13.19 4.20 -11.15
N SER A 32 12.59 5.39 -11.13
CA SER A 32 13.21 6.65 -11.50
C SER A 32 12.88 7.79 -10.53
N LYS A 33 13.70 8.85 -10.55
CA LYS A 33 13.42 10.08 -9.79
C LYS A 33 12.16 10.80 -10.28
N ALA A 34 11.90 10.78 -11.59
CA ALA A 34 10.72 11.41 -12.17
C ALA A 34 9.42 10.76 -11.68
N GLU A 35 9.40 9.43 -11.55
CA GLU A 35 8.26 8.73 -10.95
C GLU A 35 8.09 9.10 -9.48
N LEU A 36 9.19 9.16 -8.71
CA LEU A 36 9.17 9.56 -7.30
C LEU A 36 8.52 10.95 -7.11
N GLU A 37 8.92 11.91 -7.94
CA GLU A 37 8.37 13.27 -7.95
C GLU A 37 6.88 13.26 -8.32
N SER A 38 6.50 12.52 -9.36
CA SER A 38 5.09 12.37 -9.76
C SER A 38 4.21 11.76 -8.66
N TYR A 39 4.74 10.83 -7.85
CA TYR A 39 3.99 10.26 -6.72
C TYR A 39 3.80 11.29 -5.60
N GLU A 40 4.83 12.08 -5.30
CA GLU A 40 4.80 13.11 -4.25
C GLU A 40 3.84 14.26 -4.61
N ASP A 41 3.72 14.62 -5.89
CA ASP A 41 2.81 15.65 -6.40
C ASP A 41 1.33 15.30 -6.18
N VAL A 42 1.00 14.00 -6.20
CA VAL A 42 -0.38 13.51 -6.00
C VAL A 42 -0.69 13.38 -4.52
N TYR A 43 0.26 12.85 -3.73
CA TYR A 43 0.08 12.65 -2.29
C TYR A 43 1.43 12.55 -1.57
N HIS A 44 1.57 13.25 -0.44
CA HIS A 44 2.78 13.20 0.38
C HIS A 44 2.82 11.92 1.22
N TYR A 45 3.44 10.88 0.66
CA TYR A 45 3.48 9.56 1.26
C TYR A 45 4.65 9.38 2.24
N GLN A 46 5.64 10.27 2.22
CA GLN A 46 6.80 10.20 3.11
C GLN A 46 6.53 10.92 4.44
N PRO A 47 7.02 10.39 5.57
CA PRO A 47 7.00 11.12 6.84
C PRO A 47 7.70 12.48 6.72
N PRO A 48 7.25 13.52 7.44
CA PRO A 48 7.91 14.82 7.44
C PRO A 48 9.38 14.67 7.84
N VAL A 49 10.28 15.17 6.99
CA VAL A 49 11.73 15.09 7.26
C VAL A 49 12.07 16.04 8.41
N MET A 50 12.29 15.48 9.60
CA MET A 50 12.80 16.25 10.73
C MET A 50 14.28 16.54 10.52
N LYS A 51 14.64 17.82 10.39
CA LYS A 51 16.06 18.23 10.38
C LYS A 51 16.64 17.92 11.75
N SER A 52 17.59 16.98 11.84
CA SER A 52 18.30 16.74 13.09
C SER A 52 19.12 17.97 13.45
N THR A 53 18.66 18.71 14.46
CA THR A 53 19.47 19.75 15.08
C THR A 53 20.54 19.05 15.91
N HIS A 54 21.65 18.66 15.28
CA HIS A 54 22.87 18.37 16.02
C HIS A 54 23.29 19.68 16.72
N HIS A 55 22.84 19.88 17.96
CA HIS A 55 23.47 20.82 18.86
C HIS A 55 24.87 20.28 19.16
N ARG A 56 25.84 20.63 18.29
CA ARG A 56 27.25 20.44 18.58
C ARG A 56 27.57 21.28 19.81
N LYS A 57 27.60 20.65 20.99
CA LYS A 57 28.22 21.22 22.17
C LYS A 57 29.68 21.45 21.79
N LYS A 58 30.06 22.71 21.51
CA LYS A 58 31.46 23.10 21.50
C LYS A 58 31.96 22.86 22.93
N ALA A 59 32.81 21.86 23.11
CA ALA A 59 33.68 21.82 24.28
C ALA A 59 34.65 23.00 24.10
N ASP A 60 34.41 24.04 24.90
CA ASP A 60 35.31 25.18 25.04
C ASP A 60 36.12 24.94 26.31
N SER A 61 37.43 25.05 26.13
CA SER A 61 38.54 25.17 27.09
C SER A 61 38.99 23.99 27.93
#